data_AF-A0ABD3PYA2-F1
#
_entry.id   AF-A0ABD3PYA2-F1
#
_cell.length_a   1.000
_cell.length_b   1.000
_cell.length_c   1.000
_cell.angle_alpha   90.00
_cell.angle_beta   90.00
_cell.angle_gamma   90.00
#
_symmetry.space_group_name_H-M   'P 1'
#
loop_
_entity.id
_entity.type
_entity.pdbx_description
1 polymer ?
#
loop_
_entity_poly.entity_id
_entity_poly.type
_entity_poly.pdbx_seq_one_letter_code
_entity_poly.pdbx_strand_id
1 'polypeptide(L)'
;MRGNTARNSRATYDNTSLELSFLLAHSRNTATLVIASATYFGPNRHPAPPKPQFTMSETIMKQIAEIEAEMARTQKNKATNYHLGTLKAKLAKLRSELINGPGGKSAGSKDAGRGFDVTKSGDTRIGLVGFPSVGKSTLLTTLTGTRSEAGVGCFSWAWTVVIFGSGGLRVYHVDLYSWNNEIIQVLDLPGIIEGAAEGKGRGRQVISTARTCNLILIVLDAAKPLTHKKIIEAELFSFGIRINQSYPNVKIVKKENGGIGYQEMVPQTKGMNSEVCRMVLKEYKISCAEVILREDITVDQFIDVIEGNRAYIPVLYVFNKIDALTIEELDILDQMPNYVPISSQHQWNLEELMESIWDKCNMLRIYTKPKGQIPDYDEPVILHSEGNPTVEEFCNRIHRSLIDQYGEEVQSTNLNVVGKNID
;
A
#
# COMPACT_ATOMS: atom_id res chain seq x y z
N MET A 1 -10.83 -56.09 75.44
CA MET A 1 -10.81 -56.92 74.21
C MET A 1 -10.04 -56.15 73.15
N ARG A 2 -9.21 -56.87 72.37
CA ARG A 2 -8.35 -56.46 71.23
C ARG A 2 -8.98 -55.35 70.37
N GLY A 3 -8.29 -54.37 69.80
CA GLY A 3 -6.88 -54.02 69.72
C GLY A 3 -6.71 -52.95 68.61
N ASN A 4 -5.97 -51.88 68.95
CA ASN A 4 -4.96 -51.14 68.16
C ASN A 4 -5.11 -50.97 66.63
N THR A 5 -4.77 -49.86 65.96
CA THR A 5 -4.28 -48.51 66.26
C THR A 5 -4.03 -47.84 64.90
N ALA A 6 -4.35 -46.54 64.80
CA ALA A 6 -3.52 -45.47 64.24
C ALA A 6 -3.18 -45.34 62.72
N ARG A 7 -3.24 -44.05 62.32
CA ARG A 7 -2.35 -43.24 61.45
C ARG A 7 -2.79 -42.88 60.03
N ASN A 8 -2.82 -41.55 59.82
CA ASN A 8 -2.24 -40.71 58.73
C ASN A 8 -2.58 -41.09 57.27
N SER A 9 -2.73 -40.19 56.29
CA SER A 9 -2.40 -38.78 56.09
C SER A 9 -2.85 -38.37 54.66
N ARG A 10 -2.92 -37.07 54.41
CA ARG A 10 -3.06 -36.38 53.10
C ARG A 10 -2.33 -37.01 51.89
N ALA A 11 -2.99 -36.97 50.72
CA ALA A 11 -2.43 -36.65 49.38
C ALA A 11 -3.61 -36.57 48.38
N THR A 12 -4.02 -35.40 47.88
CA THR A 12 -3.72 -34.85 46.53
C THR A 12 -3.94 -35.86 45.39
N TYR A 13 -5.07 -35.71 44.69
CA TYR A 13 -5.36 -36.35 43.40
C TYR A 13 -4.70 -35.53 42.27
N ASP A 14 -3.85 -36.18 41.49
CA ASP A 14 -3.37 -35.71 40.19
C ASP A 14 -3.82 -36.74 39.15
N ASN A 15 -4.67 -36.32 38.21
CA ASN A 15 -5.30 -37.19 37.20
C ASN A 15 -4.45 -37.18 35.92
N THR A 16 -3.72 -38.26 35.67
CA THR A 16 -3.24 -38.62 34.32
C THR A 16 -3.56 -40.08 34.05
N SER A 17 -4.76 -40.34 33.54
CA SER A 17 -5.18 -41.62 33.01
C SER A 17 -4.74 -41.73 31.54
N LEU A 18 -3.74 -42.59 31.28
CA LEU A 18 -3.36 -43.09 29.96
C LEU A 18 -4.34 -44.20 29.57
N GLU A 19 -5.17 -43.98 28.55
CA GLU A 19 -5.94 -45.06 27.91
C GLU A 19 -5.02 -45.87 26.97
N LEU A 20 -4.85 -47.15 27.30
CA LEU A 20 -4.20 -48.17 26.48
C LEU A 20 -5.27 -48.90 25.66
N SER A 21 -5.48 -48.49 24.40
CA SER A 21 -6.31 -49.23 23.46
C SER A 21 -5.53 -50.40 22.85
N PHE A 22 -5.91 -51.62 23.23
CA PHE A 22 -5.40 -52.89 22.71
C PHE A 22 -5.88 -53.14 21.27
N LEU A 23 -4.96 -53.47 20.36
CA LEU A 23 -5.28 -53.93 19.00
C LEU A 23 -5.05 -55.45 18.92
N LEU A 24 -6.14 -56.21 18.90
CA LEU A 24 -6.16 -57.66 18.72
C LEU A 24 -5.98 -58.02 17.24
N ALA A 25 -4.79 -58.50 16.86
CA ALA A 25 -4.57 -59.15 15.56
C ALA A 25 -4.69 -60.67 15.71
N HIS A 26 -5.67 -61.27 15.04
CA HIS A 26 -5.83 -62.72 14.92
C HIS A 26 -4.96 -63.27 13.79
N SER A 27 -3.97 -64.08 14.13
CA SER A 27 -3.34 -65.05 13.22
C SER A 27 -3.01 -66.32 13.99
N ARG A 28 -3.27 -67.46 13.36
CA ARG A 28 -3.22 -68.80 13.93
C ARG A 28 -1.77 -69.21 14.25
N ASN A 29 -1.65 -69.94 15.37
CA ASN A 29 -0.50 -70.69 15.86
C ASN A 29 0.66 -69.92 16.49
N THR A 30 0.96 -70.33 17.73
CA THR A 30 2.06 -69.94 18.64
C THR A 30 1.84 -68.65 19.44
N ALA A 31 1.46 -68.82 20.72
CA ALA A 31 1.53 -67.78 21.73
C ALA A 31 2.96 -67.72 22.29
N THR A 32 3.69 -66.64 22.01
CA THR A 32 4.97 -66.35 22.65
C THR A 32 4.81 -65.12 23.54
N LEU A 33 4.88 -65.34 24.85
CA LEU A 33 4.85 -64.32 25.89
C LEU A 33 6.20 -63.59 25.90
N VAL A 34 6.29 -62.39 25.32
CA VAL A 34 7.48 -61.54 25.43
C VAL A 34 7.32 -60.65 26.65
N ILE A 35 7.99 -61.00 27.75
CA ILE A 35 8.13 -60.15 28.93
C ILE A 35 9.22 -59.13 28.60
N ALA A 36 8.83 -57.89 28.27
CA ALA A 36 9.78 -56.79 28.13
C ALA A 36 10.19 -56.29 29.53
N SER A 37 11.48 -56.41 29.86
CA SER A 37 12.04 -55.86 31.09
C SER A 37 12.06 -54.33 31.03
N ALA A 38 11.33 -53.68 31.93
CA ALA A 38 11.37 -52.23 32.07
C ALA A 38 12.72 -51.83 32.71
N THR A 39 13.61 -51.23 31.93
CA THR A 39 14.82 -50.58 32.43
C THR A 39 14.44 -49.19 32.97
N TYR A 40 14.72 -48.98 34.26
CA TYR A 40 14.42 -47.75 34.99
C TYR A 40 15.39 -46.62 34.54
N PHE A 41 14.94 -45.71 33.67
CA PHE A 41 15.67 -44.47 33.40
C PHE A 41 15.36 -43.45 34.50
N GLY A 42 16.41 -42.96 35.17
CA GLY A 42 16.31 -41.94 36.23
C GLY A 42 15.69 -40.61 35.76
N PRO A 43 15.43 -39.67 36.68
CA PRO A 43 14.63 -38.48 36.38
C PRO A 43 15.33 -37.59 35.35
N ASN A 44 14.81 -37.60 34.12
CA ASN A 44 15.19 -36.65 33.08
C ASN A 44 14.90 -35.24 33.57
N ARG A 45 15.95 -34.42 33.73
CA ARG A 45 15.80 -32.97 33.81
C ARG A 45 15.20 -32.51 32.49
N HIS A 46 13.91 -32.22 32.46
CA HIS A 46 13.32 -31.51 31.34
C HIS A 46 14.09 -30.18 31.16
N PRO A 47 14.64 -29.89 29.96
CA PRO A 47 15.17 -28.56 29.70
C PRO A 47 14.03 -27.55 29.88
N ALA A 48 14.33 -26.42 30.53
CA ALA A 48 13.38 -25.34 30.70
C ALA A 48 12.76 -24.99 29.33
N PRO A 49 11.45 -24.68 29.27
CA PRO A 49 10.82 -24.26 28.02
C PRO A 49 11.63 -23.11 27.42
N PRO A 50 11.95 -23.14 26.11
CA PRO A 50 12.68 -22.06 25.48
C PRO A 50 11.92 -20.75 25.75
N LYS A 51 12.64 -19.74 26.23
CA LYS A 51 12.07 -18.39 26.37
C LYS A 51 11.42 -18.03 25.03
N PRO A 52 10.21 -17.43 25.02
CA PRO A 52 9.55 -17.07 23.78
C PRO A 52 10.49 -16.21 22.95
N GLN A 53 11.00 -16.77 21.85
CA GLN A 53 11.79 -16.05 20.88
C GLN A 53 10.80 -15.27 20.03
N PHE A 54 10.63 -13.98 20.33
CA PHE A 54 9.86 -13.09 19.49
C PHE A 54 10.49 -13.07 18.10
N THR A 55 9.66 -13.17 17.07
CA THR A 55 10.11 -12.98 15.69
C THR A 55 10.62 -11.55 15.52
N MET A 56 11.56 -11.32 14.58
CA MET A 56 12.10 -9.98 14.32
C MET A 56 10.99 -8.96 13.98
N SER A 57 9.95 -9.39 13.28
CA SER A 57 8.76 -8.60 12.98
C SER A 57 7.98 -8.19 14.24
N GLU A 58 7.77 -9.10 15.19
CA GLU A 58 7.08 -8.79 16.45
C GLU A 58 7.87 -7.79 17.31
N THR A 59 9.20 -7.89 17.28
CA THR A 59 10.09 -6.96 18.01
C THR A 59 10.01 -5.55 17.42
N ILE A 60 10.04 -5.42 16.09
CA ILE A 60 9.91 -4.13 15.40
C ILE A 60 8.53 -3.52 15.65
N MET A 61 7.47 -4.31 15.59
CA MET A 61 6.10 -3.84 15.84
C MET A 61 5.92 -3.30 17.26
N LYS A 62 6.52 -3.96 18.24
CA LYS A 62 6.50 -3.47 19.62
C LYS A 62 7.24 -2.13 19.75
N GLN A 63 8.40 -1.98 19.12
CA GLN A 63 9.16 -0.73 19.11
C GLN A 63 8.37 0.42 18.45
N ILE A 64 7.66 0.14 17.35
CA ILE A 64 6.77 1.10 16.70
C ILE A 64 5.68 1.57 17.67
N ALA A 65 4.99 0.64 18.32
CA ALA A 65 3.92 0.97 19.27
C ALA A 65 4.43 1.78 20.48
N GLU A 66 5.62 1.47 20.98
CA GLU A 66 6.26 2.23 22.07
C GLU A 66 6.57 3.68 21.66
N ILE A 67 7.11 3.88 20.45
CA ILE A 67 7.40 5.22 19.91
C ILE A 67 6.12 6.00 19.66
N GLU A 68 5.08 5.38 19.11
CA GLU A 68 3.78 6.02 18.88
C GLU A 68 3.11 6.46 20.18
N ALA A 69 3.14 5.61 21.22
CA ALA A 69 2.66 5.96 22.54
C ALA A 69 3.46 7.12 23.16
N GLU A 70 4.78 7.14 22.95
CA GLU A 70 5.63 8.24 23.41
C GLU A 70 5.34 9.56 22.68
N MET A 71 5.10 9.50 21.37
CA MET A 71 4.72 10.67 20.58
C MET A 71 3.34 11.20 21.00
N ALA A 72 2.39 10.32 21.29
CA ALA A 72 1.03 10.69 21.69
C ALA A 72 0.98 11.42 23.05
N ARG A 73 1.83 11.04 24.02
CA ARG A 73 1.90 11.71 25.34
C ARG A 73 2.70 13.01 25.34
N THR A 74 3.52 13.25 24.31
CA THR A 74 4.46 14.39 24.28
C THR A 74 3.79 15.64 23.71
N GLN A 75 3.74 16.73 24.48
CA GLN A 75 3.22 18.01 23.98
C GLN A 75 4.16 18.64 22.94
N LYS A 76 3.60 19.31 21.92
CA LYS A 76 4.34 19.93 20.81
C LYS A 76 4.72 21.38 21.13
N ASN A 77 5.94 21.59 21.63
CA ASN A 77 6.50 22.90 21.97
C ASN A 77 7.90 23.05 21.37
N LYS A 78 8.45 24.27 21.32
CA LYS A 78 9.81 24.53 20.78
C LYS A 78 10.88 23.64 21.41
N ALA A 79 10.78 23.39 22.72
CA ALA A 79 11.68 22.54 23.47
C ALA A 79 11.49 21.03 23.23
N THR A 80 10.35 20.57 22.73
CA THR A 80 10.10 19.13 22.48
C THR A 80 10.16 18.78 21.00
N ASN A 81 10.22 19.79 20.13
CA ASN A 81 10.20 19.60 18.68
C ASN A 81 11.41 18.79 18.17
N TYR A 82 12.60 18.98 18.76
CA TYR A 82 13.78 18.16 18.43
C TYR A 82 13.59 16.67 18.81
N HIS A 83 12.97 16.41 19.96
CA HIS A 83 12.70 15.05 20.44
C HIS A 83 11.69 14.37 19.53
N LEU A 84 10.60 15.08 19.23
CA LEU A 84 9.58 14.62 18.28
C LEU A 84 10.15 14.35 16.89
N GLY A 85 11.05 15.20 16.39
CA GLY A 85 11.72 14.96 15.11
C GLY A 85 12.59 13.69 15.12
N THR A 86 13.26 13.42 16.24
CA THR A 86 14.04 12.19 16.42
C THR A 86 13.14 10.94 16.48
N LEU A 87 12.03 11.02 17.22
CA LEU A 87 11.03 9.94 17.28
C LEU A 87 10.41 9.66 15.91
N LYS A 88 10.08 10.71 15.15
CA LYS A 88 9.58 10.58 13.76
C LYS A 88 10.58 9.90 12.82
N ALA A 89 11.86 10.29 12.89
CA ALA A 89 12.91 9.66 12.10
C ALA A 89 13.09 8.17 12.44
N LYS A 90 13.06 7.82 13.74
CA LYS A 90 13.09 6.41 14.18
C LYS A 90 11.88 5.62 13.70
N LEU A 91 10.69 6.19 13.84
CA LEU A 91 9.43 5.58 13.40
C LEU A 91 9.44 5.31 11.89
N ALA A 92 9.85 6.30 11.09
CA ALA A 92 9.93 6.16 9.64
C ALA A 92 10.90 5.05 9.20
N LYS A 93 12.06 4.97 9.86
CA LYS A 93 13.05 3.92 9.63
C LYS A 93 12.52 2.52 9.95
N LEU A 94 11.87 2.33 11.09
CA LEU A 94 11.27 1.05 11.48
C LEU A 94 10.15 0.63 10.51
N ARG A 95 9.30 1.58 10.09
CA ARG A 95 8.26 1.32 9.09
C ARG A 95 8.85 0.95 7.73
N SER A 96 9.88 1.65 7.29
CA SER A 96 10.62 1.31 6.06
C SER A 96 11.28 -0.06 6.12
N GLU A 97 11.72 -0.50 7.29
CA GLU A 97 12.28 -1.84 7.50
C GLU A 97 11.23 -2.95 7.39
N LEU A 98 9.99 -2.71 7.86
CA LEU A 98 8.88 -3.65 7.63
C LEU A 98 8.54 -3.80 6.14
N ILE A 99 8.56 -2.69 5.40
CA ILE A 99 8.19 -2.66 3.98
C ILE A 99 9.28 -3.22 3.08
N ASN A 100 10.56 -2.92 3.36
CA ASN A 100 11.68 -3.30 2.48
C ASN A 100 12.46 -4.52 3.01
N GLY A 101 12.27 -4.92 4.26
CA GLY A 101 13.06 -5.96 4.93
C GLY A 101 14.36 -5.38 5.53
N PRO A 102 15.13 -6.19 6.28
CA PRO A 102 16.35 -5.71 6.94
C PRO A 102 17.34 -5.19 5.90
N GLY A 103 17.76 -3.93 6.02
CA GLY A 103 18.83 -3.35 5.19
C GLY A 103 18.44 -2.17 4.30
N GLY A 104 17.15 -1.79 4.19
CA GLY A 104 16.69 -0.49 3.67
C GLY A 104 17.07 -0.13 2.22
N LYS A 105 17.85 -0.97 1.54
CA LYS A 105 18.15 -0.86 0.12
C LYS A 105 17.14 -1.72 -0.61
N SER A 106 16.44 -1.13 -1.57
CA SER A 106 15.79 -1.89 -2.64
C SER A 106 16.84 -2.87 -3.14
N ALA A 107 16.65 -4.16 -2.87
CA ALA A 107 17.57 -5.18 -3.31
C ALA A 107 17.57 -5.14 -4.84
N GLY A 108 18.55 -4.45 -5.40
CA GLY A 108 19.02 -4.68 -6.76
C GLY A 108 19.64 -6.07 -6.78
N SER A 109 18.78 -7.08 -6.82
CA SER A 109 19.16 -8.47 -7.00
C SER A 109 18.00 -9.14 -7.71
N LYS A 110 18.33 -9.83 -8.79
CA LYS A 110 17.44 -10.60 -9.67
C LYS A 110 16.70 -11.75 -8.97
N ASP A 111 16.62 -11.73 -7.63
CA ASP A 111 16.08 -12.81 -6.80
C ASP A 111 15.38 -12.28 -5.53
N ALA A 112 14.77 -11.08 -5.61
CA ALA A 112 13.95 -10.51 -4.54
C ALA A 112 12.57 -11.18 -4.46
N GLY A 113 12.55 -12.47 -4.11
CA GLY A 113 11.34 -13.24 -3.84
C GLY A 113 10.50 -13.51 -5.09
N ARG A 114 10.08 -14.76 -5.26
CA ARG A 114 8.88 -15.08 -6.06
C ARG A 114 7.65 -14.50 -5.34
N GLY A 115 7.55 -13.19 -5.28
CA GLY A 115 6.42 -12.44 -4.78
C GLY A 115 5.65 -11.98 -6.00
N PHE A 116 4.55 -12.66 -6.24
CA PHE A 116 3.50 -12.34 -7.18
C PHE A 116 3.31 -10.82 -7.37
N ASP A 117 4.05 -10.24 -8.32
CA ASP A 117 3.83 -8.89 -8.79
C ASP A 117 2.68 -8.99 -9.78
N VAL A 118 1.58 -8.28 -9.51
CA VAL A 118 0.50 -8.20 -10.49
C VAL A 118 1.08 -7.46 -11.67
N THR A 119 1.31 -8.17 -12.77
CA THR A 119 1.83 -7.59 -14.00
C THR A 119 1.00 -6.37 -14.35
N LYS A 120 1.67 -5.23 -14.57
CA LYS A 120 1.00 -4.03 -15.08
C LYS A 120 0.38 -4.37 -16.42
N SER A 121 -0.93 -4.21 -16.50
CA SER A 121 -1.75 -4.42 -17.68
C SER A 121 -2.72 -3.26 -17.80
N GLY A 122 -3.11 -2.92 -19.03
CA GLY A 122 -3.84 -1.69 -19.31
C GLY A 122 -2.97 -0.44 -19.24
N ASP A 123 -3.61 0.70 -19.52
CA ASP A 123 -2.96 1.99 -19.65
C ASP A 123 -2.73 2.64 -18.28
N THR A 124 -3.72 2.50 -17.39
CA THR A 124 -3.80 3.18 -16.09
C THR A 124 -4.17 2.19 -15.00
N ARG A 125 -3.50 2.28 -13.85
CA ARG A 125 -3.76 1.44 -12.69
C ARG A 125 -4.39 2.24 -11.56
N ILE A 126 -5.56 1.80 -11.09
CA ILE A 126 -6.31 2.44 -10.02
C ILE A 126 -6.42 1.49 -8.83
N GLY A 127 -6.07 1.95 -7.63
CA GLY A 127 -6.28 1.20 -6.40
C GLY A 127 -7.60 1.57 -5.74
N LEU A 128 -8.40 0.59 -5.31
CA LEU A 128 -9.65 0.80 -4.61
C LEU A 128 -9.49 0.42 -3.14
N VAL A 129 -9.74 1.37 -2.24
CA VAL A 129 -9.58 1.24 -0.79
C VAL A 129 -10.86 1.66 -0.10
N GLY A 130 -11.38 0.86 0.82
CA GLY A 130 -12.57 1.22 1.59
C GLY A 130 -12.93 0.11 2.57
N PHE A 131 -13.53 0.49 3.70
CA PHE A 131 -13.96 -0.48 4.72
C PHE A 131 -14.97 -1.48 4.14
N PRO A 132 -15.15 -2.66 4.77
CA PRO A 132 -16.26 -3.54 4.43
C PRO A 132 -17.60 -2.79 4.44
N SER A 133 -18.51 -3.19 3.56
CA SER A 133 -19.90 -2.69 3.50
C SER A 133 -20.08 -1.21 3.10
N VAL A 134 -19.05 -0.53 2.59
CA VAL A 134 -19.18 0.82 1.97
C VAL A 134 -19.65 0.78 0.51
N GLY A 135 -19.90 -0.43 -0.04
CA GLY A 135 -20.34 -0.61 -1.43
C GLY A 135 -19.21 -0.73 -2.45
N LYS A 136 -17.96 -0.95 -2.01
CA LYS A 136 -16.79 -1.19 -2.86
C LYS A 136 -17.01 -2.29 -3.91
N SER A 137 -17.50 -3.45 -3.50
CA SER A 137 -17.76 -4.57 -4.41
C SER A 137 -18.88 -4.26 -5.39
N THR A 138 -19.93 -3.57 -4.94
CA THR A 138 -21.02 -3.10 -5.81
C THR A 138 -20.50 -2.13 -6.86
N LEU A 139 -19.69 -1.14 -6.46
CA LEU A 139 -19.05 -0.21 -7.38
C LEU A 139 -18.20 -0.95 -8.43
N LEU A 140 -17.36 -1.90 -8.00
CA LEU A 140 -16.58 -2.72 -8.92
C LEU A 140 -17.48 -3.47 -9.90
N THR A 141 -18.50 -4.18 -9.40
CA THR A 141 -19.43 -4.92 -10.26
C THR A 141 -20.15 -4.01 -11.24
N THR A 142 -20.60 -2.83 -10.81
CA THR A 142 -21.27 -1.85 -11.66
C THR A 142 -20.33 -1.31 -12.74
N LEU A 143 -19.08 -0.99 -12.39
CA LEU A 143 -18.07 -0.52 -13.36
C LEU A 143 -17.61 -1.63 -14.32
N THR A 144 -17.62 -2.90 -13.88
CA THR A 144 -17.15 -4.05 -14.69
C THR A 144 -18.25 -4.80 -15.44
N GLY A 145 -19.54 -4.46 -15.25
CA GLY A 145 -20.62 -5.44 -15.43
C GLY A 145 -21.84 -5.06 -16.27
N THR A 146 -21.93 -3.88 -16.88
CA THR A 146 -23.13 -3.50 -17.66
C THR A 146 -22.93 -3.55 -19.17
N ARG A 147 -23.35 -4.66 -19.80
CA ARG A 147 -23.76 -4.65 -21.21
C ARG A 147 -25.21 -4.18 -21.27
N SER A 148 -25.47 -2.95 -21.74
CA SER A 148 -26.85 -2.50 -21.98
C SER A 148 -27.17 -2.51 -23.48
N GLU A 149 -28.10 -3.38 -23.89
CA GLU A 149 -28.70 -3.38 -25.25
C GLU A 149 -29.78 -2.30 -25.43
N ALA A 150 -30.24 -1.69 -24.34
CA ALA A 150 -31.08 -0.49 -24.35
C ALA A 150 -30.19 0.72 -24.04
N GLY A 151 -30.27 1.79 -24.83
CA GLY A 151 -29.52 3.01 -24.60
C GLY A 151 -29.58 3.48 -23.14
N VAL A 152 -28.50 4.13 -22.68
CA VAL A 152 -28.22 4.61 -21.31
C VAL A 152 -27.51 3.61 -20.38
N GLY A 153 -26.60 2.79 -20.92
CA GLY A 153 -25.60 2.06 -20.12
C GLY A 153 -24.20 2.26 -20.71
N CYS A 154 -23.36 3.03 -20.01
CA CYS A 154 -21.93 3.18 -20.27
C CYS A 154 -21.23 1.82 -20.07
N PHE A 155 -20.05 1.57 -20.66
CA PHE A 155 -19.20 0.37 -20.53
C PHE A 155 -19.53 -0.80 -21.49
N SER A 156 -18.97 -0.77 -22.71
CA SER A 156 -19.28 -1.78 -23.74
C SER A 156 -18.52 -3.11 -23.59
N TRP A 157 -17.38 -3.16 -22.88
CA TRP A 157 -16.59 -4.38 -22.72
C TRP A 157 -15.86 -4.37 -21.37
N ALA A 158 -15.83 -5.50 -20.68
CA ALA A 158 -15.00 -5.67 -19.50
C ALA A 158 -14.67 -7.17 -19.42
N TRP A 159 -13.37 -7.50 -19.47
CA TRP A 159 -12.92 -8.87 -19.30
C TRP A 159 -12.33 -9.02 -17.91
N THR A 160 -13.00 -9.80 -17.07
CA THR A 160 -12.48 -10.05 -15.72
C THR A 160 -11.34 -11.07 -15.79
N VAL A 161 -10.09 -10.62 -15.58
CA VAL A 161 -9.01 -11.52 -15.22
C VAL A 161 -8.94 -11.60 -13.70
N VAL A 162 -9.76 -12.47 -13.10
CA VAL A 162 -9.63 -12.77 -11.68
C VAL A 162 -8.35 -13.54 -11.48
N ILE A 163 -7.26 -12.83 -11.17
CA ILE A 163 -6.09 -13.49 -10.64
C ILE A 163 -6.37 -13.77 -9.17
N PHE A 164 -6.82 -14.99 -8.86
CA PHE A 164 -6.82 -15.52 -7.49
C PHE A 164 -5.36 -15.77 -7.06
N GLY A 165 -4.62 -14.70 -6.83
CA GLY A 165 -3.37 -14.76 -6.06
C GLY A 165 -3.72 -15.10 -4.62
N SER A 166 -2.90 -15.92 -3.96
CA SER A 166 -3.05 -16.45 -2.60
C SER A 166 -2.95 -15.39 -1.47
N GLY A 167 -3.52 -14.21 -1.68
CA GLY A 167 -3.55 -13.05 -0.76
C GLY A 167 -4.85 -12.23 -0.80
N GLY A 168 -5.86 -12.61 -1.59
CA GLY A 168 -7.19 -11.95 -1.60
C GLY A 168 -7.28 -10.68 -2.46
N LEU A 169 -6.17 -10.18 -3.00
CA LEU A 169 -6.14 -9.09 -3.99
C LEU A 169 -6.93 -9.48 -5.24
N ARG A 170 -7.85 -8.63 -5.68
CA ARG A 170 -8.64 -8.86 -6.90
C ARG A 170 -8.26 -7.81 -7.94
N VAL A 171 -7.97 -8.29 -9.14
CA VAL A 171 -7.62 -7.47 -10.30
C VAL A 171 -8.82 -7.46 -11.23
N TYR A 172 -9.22 -6.28 -11.67
CA TYR A 172 -10.30 -6.08 -12.61
C TYR A 172 -9.77 -5.25 -13.78
N HIS A 173 -10.14 -5.63 -15.00
CA HIS A 173 -9.94 -4.80 -16.18
C HIS A 173 -11.30 -4.19 -16.53
N VAL A 174 -11.32 -2.86 -16.60
CA VAL A 174 -12.47 -2.08 -17.00
C VAL A 174 -12.11 -1.43 -18.33
N ASP A 175 -12.79 -1.84 -19.41
CA ASP A 175 -12.62 -1.18 -20.71
C ASP A 175 -13.64 -0.04 -20.79
N LEU A 176 -13.14 1.19 -20.85
CA LEU A 176 -13.97 2.39 -20.96
C LEU A 176 -14.31 2.65 -22.43
N TYR A 177 -14.96 1.68 -23.06
CA TYR A 177 -15.21 1.70 -24.50
C TYR A 177 -16.15 2.84 -24.93
N SER A 178 -17.11 3.22 -24.08
CA SER A 178 -18.04 4.35 -24.35
C SER A 178 -17.42 5.72 -24.09
N TRP A 179 -16.25 5.75 -23.46
CA TRP A 179 -15.60 6.94 -22.93
C TRP A 179 -14.11 6.85 -23.22
N ASN A 180 -13.73 6.56 -24.48
CA ASN A 180 -12.40 6.83 -25.07
C ASN A 180 -11.42 5.66 -25.34
N ASN A 181 -11.89 4.40 -25.38
CA ASN A 181 -11.07 3.21 -25.75
C ASN A 181 -9.82 3.00 -24.88
N GLU A 182 -10.00 3.11 -23.57
CA GLU A 182 -8.93 3.03 -22.58
C GLU A 182 -9.09 1.80 -21.69
N ILE A 183 -7.99 1.14 -21.38
CA ILE A 183 -8.00 -0.02 -20.50
C ILE A 183 -7.53 0.41 -19.12
N ILE A 184 -8.45 0.54 -18.17
CA ILE A 184 -8.12 0.82 -16.78
C ILE A 184 -8.05 -0.50 -16.00
N GLN A 185 -6.90 -0.74 -15.37
CA GLN A 185 -6.73 -1.81 -14.40
C GLN A 185 -7.15 -1.32 -13.01
N VAL A 186 -8.25 -1.85 -12.50
CA VAL A 186 -8.74 -1.56 -11.15
C VAL A 186 -8.30 -2.68 -10.19
N LEU A 187 -7.62 -2.30 -9.13
CA LEU A 187 -7.09 -3.18 -8.10
C LEU A 187 -7.90 -3.01 -6.83
N ASP A 188 -8.58 -4.06 -6.41
CA ASP A 188 -9.17 -4.11 -5.07
C ASP A 188 -8.04 -4.36 -4.07
N LEU A 189 -7.80 -3.43 -3.14
CA LEU A 189 -6.71 -3.49 -2.15
C LEU A 189 -7.22 -3.90 -0.76
N PRO A 190 -7.63 -5.18 -0.54
CA PRO A 190 -8.03 -5.64 0.78
C PRO A 190 -6.82 -5.70 1.71
N GLY A 191 -7.00 -5.34 2.97
CA GLY A 191 -5.93 -5.46 3.99
C GLY A 191 -5.17 -4.18 4.30
N ILE A 192 -5.30 -3.08 3.52
CA ILE A 192 -4.78 -1.76 3.94
C ILE A 192 -5.46 -1.29 5.24
N ILE A 193 -6.69 -1.75 5.50
CA ILE A 193 -7.56 -1.25 6.56
C ILE A 193 -7.56 -2.17 7.80
N GLU A 194 -7.23 -3.45 7.64
CA GLU A 194 -7.25 -4.46 8.70
C GLU A 194 -5.83 -4.99 8.94
N GLY A 195 -5.04 -4.28 9.75
CA GLY A 195 -3.85 -4.85 10.36
C GLY A 195 -2.76 -5.34 9.40
N ALA A 196 -2.60 -4.76 8.20
CA ALA A 196 -1.45 -5.05 7.35
C ALA A 196 -0.11 -4.80 8.06
N ALA A 197 -0.10 -3.97 9.10
CA ALA A 197 1.03 -3.77 9.99
C ALA A 197 1.39 -5.02 10.82
N GLU A 198 0.48 -5.96 11.09
CA GLU A 198 0.74 -7.17 11.91
C GLU A 198 1.75 -8.15 11.28
N GLY A 199 2.30 -7.87 10.09
CA GLY A 199 3.41 -8.64 9.52
C GLY A 199 3.08 -10.08 9.14
N LYS A 200 1.82 -10.53 9.29
CA LYS A 200 1.32 -11.75 8.64
C LYS A 200 1.55 -11.55 7.15
N GLY A 201 2.44 -12.35 6.55
CA GLY A 201 3.22 -12.07 5.33
C GLY A 201 2.49 -11.72 4.01
N ARG A 202 1.22 -11.34 4.06
CA ARG A 202 0.34 -10.96 2.95
C ARG A 202 0.13 -9.45 2.83
N GLY A 203 0.27 -8.67 3.91
CA GLY A 203 0.08 -7.20 3.87
C GLY A 203 1.11 -6.46 3.00
N ARG A 204 2.36 -6.95 2.99
CA ARG A 204 3.45 -6.38 2.18
C ARG A 204 3.16 -6.38 0.67
N GLN A 205 2.43 -7.37 0.18
CA GLN A 205 2.06 -7.48 -1.24
C GLN A 205 1.04 -6.42 -1.65
N VAL A 206 0.02 -6.22 -0.82
CA VAL A 206 -1.02 -5.19 -1.02
C VAL A 206 -0.38 -3.80 -1.00
N ILE A 207 0.57 -3.56 -0.09
CA ILE A 207 1.30 -2.30 0.01
C ILE A 207 2.16 -2.03 -1.24
N SER A 208 2.91 -3.03 -1.69
CA SER A 208 3.72 -2.90 -2.91
C SER A 208 2.85 -2.57 -4.11
N THR A 209 1.70 -3.24 -4.21
CA THR A 209 0.74 -3.02 -5.28
C THR A 209 0.14 -1.61 -5.22
N ALA A 210 -0.28 -1.14 -4.04
CA ALA A 210 -0.84 0.20 -3.85
C ALA A 210 0.14 1.32 -4.27
N ARG A 211 1.45 1.12 -4.04
CA ARG A 211 2.50 2.08 -4.44
C ARG A 211 2.72 2.18 -5.95
N THR A 212 2.20 1.23 -6.73
CA THR A 212 2.28 1.24 -8.20
C THR A 212 1.05 1.83 -8.88
N CYS A 213 0.00 2.17 -8.11
CA CYS A 213 -1.21 2.77 -8.66
C CYS A 213 -0.93 4.20 -9.12
N ASN A 214 -1.52 4.58 -10.24
CA ASN A 214 -1.56 5.97 -10.72
C ASN A 214 -2.52 6.82 -9.88
N LEU A 215 -3.59 6.21 -9.38
CA LEU A 215 -4.64 6.86 -8.58
C LEU A 215 -5.15 5.88 -7.52
N ILE A 216 -5.52 6.39 -6.34
CA ILE A 216 -6.25 5.62 -5.34
C ILE A 216 -7.64 6.21 -5.12
N LEU A 217 -8.67 5.37 -5.27
CA LEU A 217 -10.05 5.67 -4.93
C LEU A 217 -10.31 5.23 -3.49
N ILE A 218 -10.64 6.17 -2.62
CA ILE A 218 -11.06 5.89 -1.25
C ILE A 218 -12.59 5.91 -1.20
N VAL A 219 -13.20 4.72 -1.11
CA VAL A 219 -14.65 4.58 -1.01
C VAL A 219 -15.09 4.75 0.43
N LEU A 220 -15.93 5.74 0.65
CA LEU A 220 -16.54 6.09 1.93
C LEU A 220 -18.05 5.92 1.85
N ASP A 221 -18.67 5.69 2.99
CA ASP A 221 -20.13 5.65 3.12
C ASP A 221 -20.58 7.03 3.57
N ALA A 222 -21.41 7.69 2.77
CA ALA A 222 -21.79 9.09 2.98
C ALA A 222 -22.64 9.31 4.23
N ALA A 223 -23.36 8.27 4.68
CA ALA A 223 -24.14 8.31 5.91
C ALA A 223 -23.29 8.08 7.18
N LYS A 224 -21.99 7.74 7.05
CA LYS A 224 -21.11 7.42 8.18
C LYS A 224 -20.15 8.55 8.51
N PRO A 225 -19.74 8.67 9.79
CA PRO A 225 -18.75 9.67 10.19
C PRO A 225 -17.40 9.45 9.49
N LEU A 226 -16.68 10.55 9.26
CA LEU A 226 -15.37 10.60 8.58
C LEU A 226 -14.22 9.94 9.36
N THR A 227 -14.50 9.15 10.39
CA THR A 227 -13.48 8.40 11.13
C THR A 227 -12.76 7.40 10.22
N HIS A 228 -13.49 6.75 9.33
CA HIS A 228 -12.93 5.81 8.35
C HIS A 228 -11.92 6.48 7.44
N LYS A 229 -12.19 7.73 7.01
CA LYS A 229 -11.26 8.51 6.19
C LYS A 229 -9.92 8.66 6.92
N LYS A 230 -9.92 9.13 8.16
CA LYS A 230 -8.70 9.36 8.95
C LYS A 230 -7.87 8.09 9.15
N ILE A 231 -8.53 6.95 9.35
CA ILE A 231 -7.85 5.66 9.51
C ILE A 231 -7.15 5.28 8.20
N ILE A 232 -7.84 5.37 7.06
CA ILE A 232 -7.27 5.05 5.75
C ILE A 232 -6.09 5.97 5.42
N GLU A 233 -6.21 7.27 5.65
CA GLU A 233 -5.14 8.24 5.43
C GLU A 233 -3.90 7.92 6.27
N ALA A 234 -4.09 7.57 7.56
CA ALA A 234 -3.00 7.21 8.46
C ALA A 234 -2.29 5.92 8.05
N GLU A 235 -3.04 4.90 7.59
CA GLU A 235 -2.49 3.65 7.07
C GLU A 235 -1.67 3.89 5.79
N LEU A 236 -2.24 4.58 4.80
CA LEU A 236 -1.54 4.94 3.56
C LEU A 236 -0.25 5.73 3.84
N PHE A 237 -0.32 6.70 4.77
CA PHE A 237 0.85 7.47 5.18
C PHE A 237 1.94 6.57 5.80
N SER A 238 1.54 5.62 6.63
CA SER A 238 2.42 4.66 7.29
C SER A 238 3.11 3.72 6.30
N PHE A 239 2.44 3.43 5.18
CA PHE A 239 2.99 2.63 4.07
C PHE A 239 3.85 3.42 3.08
N GLY A 240 4.13 4.69 3.38
CA GLY A 240 4.98 5.53 2.53
C GLY A 240 4.28 6.07 1.28
N ILE A 241 2.94 6.06 1.27
CA ILE A 241 2.12 6.73 0.27
C ILE A 241 1.81 8.15 0.79
N ARG A 242 1.98 9.15 -0.07
CA ARG A 242 1.66 10.55 0.19
C ARG A 242 0.51 10.95 -0.72
N ILE A 243 -0.64 11.15 -0.11
CA ILE A 243 -1.89 11.42 -0.83
C ILE A 243 -2.02 12.92 -1.13
N ASN A 244 -2.39 13.27 -2.36
CA ASN A 244 -2.66 14.66 -2.80
C ASN A 244 -1.55 15.67 -2.43
N GLN A 245 -0.30 15.23 -2.48
CA GLN A 245 0.88 16.04 -2.17
C GLN A 245 1.87 15.95 -3.33
N SER A 246 2.56 17.05 -3.61
CA SER A 246 3.70 17.06 -4.51
C SER A 246 4.99 16.68 -3.78
N TYR A 247 6.00 16.22 -4.53
CA TYR A 247 7.32 15.98 -3.97
C TYR A 247 7.92 17.28 -3.40
N PRO A 248 8.44 17.28 -2.15
CA PRO A 248 8.94 18.48 -1.53
C PRO A 248 10.16 19.07 -2.24
N ASN A 249 10.19 20.38 -2.48
CA ASN A 249 11.33 21.06 -3.10
C ASN A 249 12.47 21.30 -2.10
N VAL A 250 13.20 20.23 -1.79
CA VAL A 250 14.32 20.23 -0.86
C VAL A 250 15.55 19.64 -1.54
N LYS A 251 16.70 20.32 -1.42
CA LYS A 251 17.97 19.81 -1.92
C LYS A 251 18.83 19.35 -0.76
N ILE A 252 19.21 18.07 -0.76
CA ILE A 252 20.15 17.49 0.21
C ILE A 252 21.38 16.99 -0.56
N VAL A 253 22.53 17.63 -0.35
CA VAL A 253 23.80 17.24 -0.95
C VAL A 253 24.69 16.65 0.14
N LYS A 254 24.95 15.34 0.09
CA LYS A 254 25.88 14.69 1.02
C LYS A 254 27.31 15.14 0.69
N LYS A 255 28.09 15.47 1.73
CA LYS A 255 29.48 15.92 1.63
C LYS A 255 30.39 14.92 2.34
N GLU A 256 31.67 14.92 2.00
CA GLU A 256 32.66 14.11 2.72
C GLU A 256 33.00 14.73 4.09
N ASN A 257 33.21 16.05 4.12
CA ASN A 257 33.59 16.82 5.30
C ASN A 257 32.81 18.14 5.38
N GLY A 258 32.88 18.83 6.53
CA GLY A 258 32.28 20.17 6.71
C GLY A 258 30.97 20.21 7.51
N GLY A 259 30.54 19.10 8.10
CA GLY A 259 29.36 19.05 8.97
C GLY A 259 28.04 19.28 8.22
N ILE A 260 27.01 19.68 8.96
CA ILE A 260 25.66 19.90 8.40
C ILE A 260 25.44 21.40 8.16
N GLY A 261 25.46 21.78 6.88
CA GLY A 261 25.00 23.08 6.40
C GLY A 261 23.49 23.11 6.27
N TYR A 262 22.86 24.19 6.73
CA TYR A 262 21.42 24.35 6.72
C TYR A 262 21.07 25.76 6.24
N GLN A 263 20.30 25.82 5.15
CA GLN A 263 19.87 27.07 4.51
C GLN A 263 18.37 27.04 4.27
N GLU A 264 17.69 28.09 4.72
CA GLU A 264 16.28 28.35 4.47
C GLU A 264 16.15 29.44 3.40
N MET A 265 15.48 29.15 2.28
CA MET A 265 15.11 30.17 1.28
C MET A 265 13.72 30.76 1.56
N VAL A 266 12.91 30.05 2.35
CA VAL A 266 11.54 30.43 2.74
C VAL A 266 11.42 30.23 4.25
N PRO A 267 10.76 31.14 4.99
CA PRO A 267 10.54 30.99 6.42
C PRO A 267 9.84 29.68 6.76
N GLN A 268 10.38 28.94 7.74
CA GLN A 268 9.83 27.66 8.17
C GLN A 268 8.81 27.86 9.30
N THR A 269 7.52 27.61 9.01
CA THR A 269 6.43 27.73 10.00
C THR A 269 5.96 26.37 10.51
N LYS A 270 6.25 25.31 9.76
CA LYS A 270 5.78 23.93 10.02
C LYS A 270 6.67 23.11 10.94
N GLY A 271 7.54 23.79 11.70
CA GLY A 271 8.36 23.16 12.74
C GLY A 271 9.73 22.64 12.28
N MET A 272 10.18 22.99 11.08
CA MET A 272 11.58 22.78 10.69
C MET A 272 12.48 23.87 11.27
N ASN A 273 13.67 23.48 11.71
CA ASN A 273 14.76 24.37 12.08
C ASN A 273 16.10 23.62 11.95
N SER A 274 17.21 24.34 12.16
CA SER A 274 18.56 23.77 12.04
C SER A 274 18.84 22.63 13.03
N GLU A 275 18.29 22.69 14.25
CA GLU A 275 18.47 21.65 15.28
C GLU A 275 17.74 20.35 14.93
N VAL A 276 16.48 20.45 14.54
CA VAL A 276 15.64 19.32 14.08
C VAL A 276 16.29 18.67 12.85
N CYS A 277 16.73 19.47 11.88
CA CYS A 277 17.44 18.99 10.69
C CYS A 277 18.68 18.15 11.06
N ARG A 278 19.52 18.66 11.97
CA ARG A 278 20.71 17.94 12.45
C ARG A 278 20.37 16.63 13.14
N MET A 279 19.33 16.61 14.00
CA MET A 279 18.94 15.40 14.73
C MET A 279 18.38 14.32 13.81
N VAL A 280 17.51 14.71 12.86
CA VAL A 280 16.99 13.79 11.86
C VAL A 280 18.14 13.21 11.03
N LEU A 281 19.03 14.03 10.48
CA LEU A 281 20.19 13.55 9.69
C LEU A 281 21.11 12.64 10.50
N LYS A 282 21.34 12.94 11.78
CA LYS A 282 22.13 12.11 12.70
C LYS A 282 21.51 10.72 12.89
N GLU A 283 20.18 10.62 13.01
CA GLU A 283 19.46 9.34 13.11
C GLU A 283 19.63 8.48 11.83
N TYR A 284 19.68 9.14 10.66
CA TYR A 284 20.02 8.52 9.38
C TYR A 284 21.52 8.30 9.16
N LYS A 285 22.36 8.55 10.18
CA LYS A 285 23.83 8.41 10.13
C LYS A 285 24.49 9.30 9.06
N ILE A 286 23.91 10.46 8.79
CA ILE A 286 24.45 11.47 7.87
C ILE A 286 25.10 12.56 8.71
N SER A 287 26.43 12.58 8.74
CA SER A 287 27.23 13.55 9.52
C SER A 287 27.60 14.81 8.72
N CYS A 288 27.69 14.70 7.40
CA CYS A 288 28.13 15.77 6.51
C CYS A 288 27.15 15.92 5.34
N ALA A 289 26.42 17.04 5.31
CA ALA A 289 25.46 17.34 4.25
C ALA A 289 25.15 18.84 4.17
N GLU A 290 24.75 19.30 2.99
CA GLU A 290 24.18 20.63 2.78
C GLU A 290 22.70 20.50 2.44
N VAL A 291 21.87 21.12 3.27
CA VAL A 291 20.42 21.10 3.17
C VAL A 291 19.93 22.50 2.79
N ILE A 292 19.21 22.58 1.68
CA ILE A 292 18.61 23.81 1.18
C ILE A 292 17.10 23.59 1.10
N LEU A 293 16.35 24.31 1.94
CA LEU A 293 14.89 24.30 1.95
C LEU A 293 14.37 25.41 1.06
N ARG A 294 13.69 25.06 -0.04
CA ARG A 294 13.12 26.03 -0.99
C ARG A 294 11.63 26.28 -0.81
N GLU A 295 11.01 25.57 0.11
CA GLU A 295 9.60 25.71 0.49
C GLU A 295 9.44 25.49 2.00
N ASP A 296 8.27 25.84 2.55
CA ASP A 296 7.93 25.59 3.97
C ASP A 296 7.47 24.13 4.15
N ILE A 297 8.33 23.31 4.75
CA ILE A 297 8.12 21.85 4.88
C ILE A 297 7.91 21.42 6.33
N THR A 298 7.22 20.30 6.49
CA THR A 298 7.15 19.56 7.76
C THR A 298 8.38 18.69 7.97
N VAL A 299 8.60 18.25 9.21
CA VAL A 299 9.63 17.25 9.54
C VAL A 299 9.41 15.93 8.80
N ASP A 300 8.15 15.55 8.57
CA ASP A 300 7.82 14.30 7.87
C ASP A 300 8.21 14.39 6.39
N GLN A 301 7.92 15.52 5.73
CA GLN A 301 8.36 15.77 4.36
C GLN A 301 9.89 15.79 4.23
N PHE A 302 10.59 16.33 5.23
CA PHE A 302 12.06 16.26 5.25
C PHE A 302 12.57 14.82 5.33
N ILE A 303 11.94 13.99 6.17
CA ILE A 303 12.23 12.55 6.27
C ILE A 303 11.95 11.85 4.93
N ASP A 304 10.85 12.20 4.25
CA ASP A 304 10.49 11.61 2.96
C ASP A 304 11.54 11.88 1.87
N VAL A 305 12.14 13.08 1.86
CA VAL A 305 13.24 13.43 0.95
C VAL A 305 14.51 12.63 1.28
N ILE A 306 14.80 12.37 2.56
CA ILE A 306 15.96 11.56 2.98
C ILE A 306 15.79 10.09 2.56
N GLU A 307 14.59 9.54 2.71
CA GLU A 307 14.33 8.14 2.37
C GLU A 307 14.20 7.90 0.86
N GLY A 308 13.66 8.85 0.12
CA GLY A 308 13.60 8.83 -1.36
C GLY A 308 12.76 7.68 -1.96
N ASN A 309 12.12 6.85 -1.14
CA ASN A 309 11.34 5.68 -1.56
C ASN A 309 9.83 5.86 -1.34
N ARG A 310 9.35 7.10 -1.25
CA ARG A 310 7.92 7.41 -1.06
C ARG A 310 7.20 7.49 -2.39
N ALA A 311 5.94 7.04 -2.40
CA ALA A 311 5.06 7.20 -3.56
C ALA A 311 4.13 8.38 -3.31
N TYR A 312 4.10 9.35 -4.23
CA TYR A 312 3.18 10.48 -4.21
C TYR A 312 2.07 10.15 -5.20
N ILE A 313 0.87 9.88 -4.69
CA ILE A 313 -0.23 9.35 -5.50
C ILE A 313 -1.46 10.23 -5.26
N PRO A 314 -2.13 10.71 -6.31
CA PRO A 314 -3.41 11.40 -6.16
C PRO A 314 -4.48 10.46 -5.58
N VAL A 315 -5.45 11.05 -4.91
CA VAL A 315 -6.59 10.35 -4.31
C VAL A 315 -7.88 11.06 -4.64
N LEU A 316 -8.89 10.26 -5.03
CA LEU A 316 -10.29 10.68 -5.07
C LEU A 316 -11.07 10.01 -3.93
N TYR A 317 -11.86 10.80 -3.21
CA TYR A 317 -12.77 10.34 -2.17
C TYR A 317 -14.14 10.09 -2.79
N VAL A 318 -14.49 8.82 -2.92
CA VAL A 318 -15.75 8.38 -3.51
C VAL A 318 -16.78 8.22 -2.39
N PHE A 319 -17.71 9.17 -2.26
CA PHE A 319 -18.78 9.13 -1.27
C PHE A 319 -19.95 8.33 -1.81
N ASN A 320 -20.05 7.07 -1.41
CA ASN A 320 -21.10 6.18 -1.86
C ASN A 320 -22.34 6.26 -0.98
N LYS A 321 -23.47 5.80 -1.50
CA LYS A 321 -24.80 5.76 -0.85
C LYS A 321 -25.41 7.14 -0.62
N ILE A 322 -25.27 8.04 -1.59
CA ILE A 322 -25.87 9.37 -1.54
C ILE A 322 -27.40 9.34 -1.56
N ASP A 323 -28.00 8.20 -1.88
CA ASP A 323 -29.43 7.93 -1.72
C ASP A 323 -29.95 8.11 -0.28
N ALA A 324 -29.05 8.04 0.71
CA ALA A 324 -29.37 8.30 2.11
C ALA A 324 -29.20 9.78 2.54
N LEU A 325 -28.74 10.66 1.65
CA LEU A 325 -28.48 12.07 1.95
C LEU A 325 -29.59 12.99 1.43
N THR A 326 -29.70 14.15 2.08
CA THR A 326 -30.50 15.28 1.60
C THR A 326 -29.77 16.03 0.47
N ILE A 327 -30.51 16.85 -0.29
CA ILE A 327 -29.95 17.64 -1.38
C ILE A 327 -28.94 18.67 -0.83
N GLU A 328 -29.24 19.27 0.33
CA GLU A 328 -28.36 20.25 0.97
C GLU A 328 -27.04 19.62 1.43
N GLU A 329 -27.06 18.38 1.93
CA GLU A 329 -25.84 17.64 2.28
C GLU A 329 -25.02 17.29 1.03
N LEU A 330 -25.69 16.95 -0.07
CA LEU A 330 -25.04 16.65 -1.35
C LEU A 330 -24.31 17.89 -1.90
N ASP A 331 -24.94 19.07 -1.87
CA ASP A 331 -24.34 20.33 -2.32
C ASP A 331 -23.06 20.69 -1.54
N ILE A 332 -23.02 20.36 -0.24
CA ILE A 332 -21.83 20.57 0.59
C ILE A 332 -20.71 19.59 0.20
N LEU A 333 -21.06 18.33 -0.09
CA LEU A 333 -20.09 17.32 -0.52
C LEU A 333 -19.46 17.66 -1.87
N ASP A 334 -20.26 18.18 -2.80
CA ASP A 334 -19.84 18.55 -4.15
C ASP A 334 -18.81 19.69 -4.17
N GLN A 335 -18.88 20.60 -3.19
CA GLN A 335 -17.92 21.71 -3.06
C GLN A 335 -16.54 21.27 -2.55
N MET A 336 -16.38 20.05 -2.06
CA MET A 336 -15.12 19.60 -1.50
C MET A 336 -14.15 19.10 -2.59
N PRO A 337 -12.87 19.54 -2.57
CA PRO A 337 -11.93 19.16 -3.60
C PRO A 337 -11.55 17.68 -3.51
N ASN A 338 -11.56 16.99 -4.66
CA ASN A 338 -11.28 15.57 -4.80
C ASN A 338 -12.37 14.65 -4.22
N TYR A 339 -13.59 15.15 -4.03
CA TYR A 339 -14.73 14.35 -3.57
C TYR A 339 -15.64 14.09 -4.76
N VAL A 340 -16.16 12.87 -4.87
CA VAL A 340 -17.15 12.50 -5.88
C VAL A 340 -18.30 11.78 -5.19
N PRO A 341 -19.48 12.40 -5.06
CA PRO A 341 -20.67 11.76 -4.52
C PRO A 341 -21.28 10.80 -5.55
N ILE A 342 -21.53 9.55 -5.18
CA ILE A 342 -22.10 8.53 -6.08
C ILE A 342 -23.16 7.66 -5.37
N SER A 343 -24.02 7.01 -6.15
CA SER A 343 -24.77 5.83 -5.68
C SER A 343 -24.46 4.64 -6.57
N SER A 344 -23.64 3.70 -6.09
CA SER A 344 -23.29 2.50 -6.87
C SER A 344 -24.49 1.59 -7.16
N GLN A 345 -25.52 1.62 -6.30
CA GLN A 345 -26.72 0.82 -6.45
C GLN A 345 -27.65 1.40 -7.51
N HIS A 346 -27.86 2.71 -7.51
CA HIS A 346 -28.71 3.40 -8.47
C HIS A 346 -27.96 3.89 -9.72
N GLN A 347 -26.65 3.65 -9.78
CA GLN A 347 -25.75 4.08 -10.86
C GLN A 347 -25.71 5.61 -11.04
N TRP A 348 -25.94 6.36 -9.95
CA TRP A 348 -25.86 7.81 -9.98
C TRP A 348 -24.42 8.29 -9.96
N ASN A 349 -24.16 9.28 -10.80
CA ASN A 349 -22.91 10.03 -10.86
C ASN A 349 -21.65 9.21 -11.16
N LEU A 350 -21.81 8.07 -11.84
CA LEU A 350 -20.69 7.24 -12.26
C LEU A 350 -19.91 7.87 -13.41
N GLU A 351 -20.57 8.64 -14.27
CA GLU A 351 -19.91 9.36 -15.37
C GLU A 351 -18.94 10.41 -14.83
N GLU A 352 -19.38 11.24 -13.87
CA GLU A 352 -18.50 12.23 -13.21
C GLU A 352 -17.34 11.58 -12.45
N LEU A 353 -17.55 10.40 -11.86
CA LEU A 353 -16.46 9.62 -11.27
C LEU A 353 -15.40 9.25 -12.32
N MET A 354 -15.82 8.86 -13.52
CA MET A 354 -14.89 8.53 -14.60
C MET A 354 -14.17 9.75 -15.14
N GLU A 355 -14.86 10.88 -15.30
CA GLU A 355 -14.26 12.19 -15.64
C GLU A 355 -13.20 12.59 -14.63
N SER A 356 -13.54 12.51 -13.35
CA SER A 356 -12.63 12.84 -12.25
C SER A 356 -11.41 11.92 -12.24
N ILE A 357 -11.58 10.62 -12.54
CA ILE A 357 -10.48 9.68 -12.68
C ILE A 357 -9.57 10.09 -13.83
N TRP A 358 -10.14 10.46 -14.97
CA TRP A 358 -9.40 10.89 -16.15
C TRP A 358 -8.53 12.11 -15.86
N ASP A 359 -9.14 13.15 -15.31
CA ASP A 359 -8.47 14.39 -14.96
C ASP A 359 -7.39 14.16 -13.90
N LYS A 360 -7.65 13.35 -12.88
CA LYS A 360 -6.66 13.08 -11.82
C LYS A 360 -5.51 12.19 -12.25
N CYS A 361 -5.71 11.30 -13.21
CA CYS A 361 -4.64 10.49 -13.75
C CYS A 361 -3.79 11.25 -14.78
N ASN A 362 -4.14 12.51 -15.09
CA ASN A 362 -3.42 13.36 -16.05
C ASN A 362 -3.17 12.63 -17.37
N MET A 363 -4.19 11.94 -17.89
CA MET A 363 -4.05 11.08 -19.06
C MET A 363 -3.99 11.91 -20.35
N LEU A 364 -3.16 11.47 -21.28
CA LEU A 364 -2.93 12.08 -22.58
C LEU A 364 -3.21 11.08 -23.68
N ARG A 365 -3.95 11.49 -24.70
CA ARG A 365 -4.19 10.69 -25.90
C ARG A 365 -3.26 11.11 -27.00
N ILE A 366 -2.56 10.14 -27.56
CA ILE A 366 -1.70 10.35 -28.71
C ILE A 366 -2.22 9.47 -29.84
N TYR A 367 -2.71 10.12 -30.89
CA TYR A 367 -3.21 9.47 -32.09
C TYR A 367 -2.08 9.23 -33.08
N THR A 368 -1.97 8.01 -33.58
CA THR A 368 -0.96 7.67 -34.58
C THR A 368 -1.42 8.13 -35.97
N LYS A 369 -0.49 8.64 -36.77
CA LYS A 369 -0.77 9.06 -38.15
C LYS A 369 0.30 8.50 -39.10
N PRO A 370 -0.01 7.42 -39.83
CA PRO A 370 0.87 6.94 -40.89
C PRO A 370 1.06 8.00 -41.99
N LYS A 371 2.25 8.03 -42.60
CA LYS A 371 2.58 8.99 -43.66
C LYS A 371 1.61 8.85 -44.84
N GLY A 372 0.94 9.94 -45.20
CA GLY A 372 -0.04 9.97 -46.30
C GLY A 372 -1.44 9.46 -45.94
N GLN A 373 -1.69 9.09 -44.68
CA GLN A 373 -3.00 8.68 -44.19
C GLN A 373 -3.58 9.70 -43.19
N ILE A 374 -4.87 9.56 -42.91
CA ILE A 374 -5.56 10.31 -41.85
C ILE A 374 -5.17 9.69 -40.50
N PRO A 375 -5.06 10.48 -39.41
CA PRO A 375 -4.84 9.91 -38.09
C PRO A 375 -5.91 8.87 -37.74
N ASP A 376 -5.47 7.79 -37.09
CA ASP A 376 -6.38 6.83 -36.48
C ASP A 376 -6.89 7.41 -35.16
N TYR A 377 -8.20 7.61 -35.05
CA TYR A 377 -8.86 8.12 -33.84
C TYR A 377 -9.50 7.02 -33.01
N ASP A 378 -9.54 5.78 -33.52
CA ASP A 378 -10.18 4.65 -32.86
C ASP A 378 -9.23 4.02 -31.84
N GLU A 379 -7.92 3.97 -32.12
CA GLU A 379 -6.92 3.36 -31.24
C GLU A 379 -5.85 4.36 -30.74
N PRO A 380 -6.19 5.23 -29.76
CA PRO A 380 -5.21 6.14 -29.17
C PRO A 380 -4.19 5.42 -28.29
N VAL A 381 -2.96 5.91 -28.27
CA VAL A 381 -1.96 5.55 -27.26
C VAL A 381 -2.12 6.47 -26.05
N ILE A 382 -2.35 5.89 -24.88
CA ILE A 382 -2.58 6.64 -23.63
C ILE A 382 -1.29 6.78 -22.83
N LEU A 383 -0.84 8.01 -22.58
CA LEU A 383 0.30 8.32 -21.70
C LEU A 383 -0.14 9.18 -20.51
N HIS A 384 0.75 9.46 -19.57
CA HIS A 384 0.48 10.33 -18.41
C HIS A 384 1.35 11.59 -18.45
N SER A 385 0.76 12.77 -18.26
CA SER A 385 1.48 14.05 -18.39
C SER A 385 2.40 14.35 -17.21
N GLU A 386 2.13 13.81 -16.02
CA GLU A 386 2.87 14.11 -14.77
C GLU A 386 4.34 13.67 -14.82
N GLY A 387 4.68 12.74 -15.71
CA GLY A 387 6.05 12.25 -15.92
C GLY A 387 6.88 12.99 -16.98
N ASN A 388 6.31 14.00 -17.67
CA ASN A 388 6.83 14.51 -18.94
C ASN A 388 7.07 13.35 -19.93
N PRO A 389 6.01 12.82 -20.56
CA PRO A 389 6.09 11.61 -21.35
C PRO A 389 7.11 11.79 -22.47
N THR A 390 8.10 10.89 -22.52
CA THR A 390 9.11 10.92 -23.56
C THR A 390 8.62 10.19 -24.79
N VAL A 391 9.20 10.49 -25.94
CA VAL A 391 8.88 9.72 -27.15
C VAL A 391 9.33 8.26 -27.03
N GLU A 392 10.35 8.00 -26.21
CA GLU A 392 10.76 6.63 -25.90
C GLU A 392 9.63 5.85 -25.21
N GLU A 393 8.90 6.48 -24.26
CA GLU A 393 7.76 5.87 -23.59
C GLU A 393 6.61 5.59 -24.58
N PHE A 394 6.35 6.53 -25.49
CA PHE A 394 5.39 6.36 -26.58
C PHE A 394 5.76 5.18 -27.50
N CYS A 395 7.00 5.12 -27.98
CA CYS A 395 7.47 4.03 -28.84
C CYS A 395 7.40 2.68 -28.14
N ASN A 396 7.78 2.62 -26.85
CA ASN A 396 7.68 1.41 -26.04
C ASN A 396 6.25 0.90 -25.86
N ARG A 397 5.25 1.79 -25.84
CA ARG A 397 3.83 1.43 -25.76
C ARG A 397 3.33 0.77 -27.05
N ILE A 398 3.80 1.22 -28.21
CA ILE A 398 3.43 0.63 -29.50
C ILE A 398 4.21 -0.66 -29.71
N HIS A 399 5.54 -0.59 -29.75
CA HIS A 399 6.41 -1.75 -29.88
C HIS A 399 7.87 -1.40 -29.55
N ARG A 400 8.53 -2.21 -28.71
CA ARG A 400 9.92 -1.94 -28.24
C ARG A 400 10.94 -1.73 -29.37
N SER A 401 10.76 -2.37 -30.53
CA SER A 401 11.68 -2.24 -31.67
C SER A 401 11.60 -0.90 -32.41
N LEU A 402 10.59 -0.07 -32.14
CA LEU A 402 10.46 1.24 -32.80
C LEU A 402 11.54 2.22 -32.34
N ILE A 403 12.11 2.00 -31.15
CA ILE A 403 13.23 2.79 -30.63
C ILE A 403 14.48 2.59 -31.49
N ASP A 404 14.74 1.36 -31.93
CA ASP A 404 15.91 1.05 -32.77
C ASP A 404 15.83 1.68 -34.16
N GLN A 405 14.61 1.95 -34.64
CA GLN A 405 14.33 2.63 -35.90
C GLN A 405 14.31 4.17 -35.77
N TYR A 406 14.34 4.69 -34.55
CA TYR A 406 14.19 6.11 -34.24
C TYR A 406 15.43 6.97 -34.62
N GLY A 407 16.53 6.32 -35.03
CA GLY A 407 17.83 6.95 -35.25
C GLY A 407 18.02 7.77 -36.53
N GLU A 408 17.09 7.77 -37.50
CA GLU A 408 17.35 8.41 -38.82
C GLU A 408 16.43 9.58 -39.21
N GLU A 409 15.26 9.80 -38.61
CA GLU A 409 14.30 10.76 -39.21
C GLU A 409 13.40 11.53 -38.22
N VAL A 410 13.96 12.07 -37.12
CA VAL A 410 13.25 13.10 -36.32
C VAL A 410 14.21 14.25 -35.99
N GLN A 411 14.49 15.09 -36.99
CA GLN A 411 14.91 16.46 -36.73
C GLN A 411 13.77 17.20 -36.04
N SER A 412 14.12 17.99 -35.02
CA SER A 412 13.30 18.97 -34.31
C SER A 412 12.24 19.63 -35.19
N THR A 413 11.10 18.98 -35.29
CA THR A 413 9.86 19.53 -35.80
C THR A 413 8.81 18.69 -35.13
N ASN A 414 8.18 19.28 -34.11
CA ASN A 414 6.87 18.95 -33.58
C ASN A 414 6.41 17.54 -34.00
N LEU A 415 6.51 16.56 -33.09
CA LEU A 415 5.48 15.53 -33.08
C LEU A 415 4.16 16.31 -33.05
N ASN A 416 3.49 16.38 -34.20
CA ASN A 416 2.15 16.94 -34.32
C ASN A 416 1.21 15.95 -33.64
N VAL A 417 1.34 15.83 -32.31
CA VAL A 417 0.25 15.46 -31.43
C VAL A 417 -0.72 16.61 -31.60
N VAL A 418 -1.80 16.36 -32.33
CA VAL A 418 -2.88 17.34 -32.51
C VAL A 418 -3.40 17.68 -31.11
N GLY A 419 -2.93 18.78 -30.53
CA GLY A 419 -3.37 19.25 -29.20
C GLY A 419 -2.31 19.94 -28.32
N LYS A 420 -1.01 19.62 -28.43
CA LYS A 420 0.10 20.33 -27.76
C LYS A 420 1.44 19.72 -28.18
N ASN A 421 2.43 20.58 -28.47
CA ASN A 421 3.80 20.13 -28.70
C ASN A 421 4.32 19.43 -27.43
N ILE A 422 4.88 18.24 -27.62
CA ILE A 422 5.71 17.56 -26.62
C ILE A 422 7.15 17.90 -27.01
N ASP A 423 7.83 18.70 -26.18
CA ASP A 423 9.23 19.13 -26.36
C ASP A 423 10.23 18.02 -25.98
#